data_AF-A0AAD4UZH8-F1
#
_entry.id   AF-A0AAD4UZH8-F1
#
_cell.length_a   1.000
_cell.length_b   1.000
_cell.length_c   1.000
_cell.angle_alpha   90.00
_cell.angle_beta   90.00
_cell.angle_gamma   90.00
#
_symmetry.space_group_name_H-M   'P 1'
#
loop_
_entity.id
_entity.type
_entity.pdbx_description
1 polymer ?
#
loop_
_entity_poly.entity_id
_entity_poly.type
_entity_poly.pdbx_seq_one_letter_code
_entity_poly.pdbx_strand_id
1 'polypeptide(L)'
;MRQIECAEQVDFSKIYNQVLQIAIAEGNAKVPKRIFVFTYRDFEKASKNNWVRDFKEALDNYRKRGYFNVPNLMFWNLNNPIAKPEEIGRPVKNHKVGTKLTGFSNNLLSLFVKGEIDSRTYAGQVHGAFGGIDVLSGLRLVPKGEVVMKWAV
;
A
#
# COMPACT_ATOMS: atom_id res chain seq x y z
N MET A 1 -10.74 26.53 4.62
CA MET A 1 -10.52 25.07 4.42
C MET A 1 -10.51 24.80 2.93
N ARG A 2 -9.50 24.11 2.38
CA ARG A 2 -9.61 23.59 1.01
C ARG A 2 -10.64 22.46 1.05
N GLN A 3 -11.74 22.57 0.30
CA GLN A 3 -12.64 21.44 0.13
C GLN A 3 -11.89 20.36 -0.62
N ILE A 4 -11.77 19.18 -0.01
CA ILE A 4 -11.30 17.98 -0.69
C ILE A 4 -12.54 17.40 -1.35
N GLU A 5 -12.58 17.43 -2.68
CA GLU A 5 -13.64 16.77 -3.43
C GLU A 5 -13.53 15.26 -3.25
N CYS A 6 -14.61 14.63 -2.75
CA CYS A 6 -14.71 13.18 -2.70
C CYS A 6 -15.16 12.66 -4.06
N ALA A 7 -14.31 11.88 -4.72
CA ALA A 7 -14.69 11.13 -5.92
C ALA A 7 -15.50 9.88 -5.52
N GLU A 8 -16.56 9.58 -6.28
CA GLU A 8 -17.37 8.37 -6.07
C GLU A 8 -16.56 7.09 -6.33
N GLN A 9 -15.69 7.12 -7.33
CA GLN A 9 -14.76 6.07 -7.72
C GLN A 9 -13.41 6.66 -8.17
N VAL A 10 -12.36 5.85 -8.08
CA VAL A 10 -10.98 6.17 -8.42
C VAL A 10 -10.64 5.67 -9.81
N ASP A 11 -10.15 6.56 -10.66
CA ASP A 11 -9.66 6.24 -12.01
C ASP A 11 -8.14 6.04 -11.96
N PHE A 12 -7.71 4.79 -11.78
CA PHE A 12 -6.28 4.46 -11.63
C PHE A 12 -5.47 4.77 -12.89
N SER A 13 -6.05 4.58 -14.08
CA SER A 13 -5.41 4.94 -15.33
C SER A 13 -5.06 6.43 -15.37
N LYS A 14 -5.99 7.31 -15.01
CA LYS A 14 -5.73 8.76 -14.91
C LYS A 14 -4.63 9.09 -13.90
N ILE A 15 -4.66 8.47 -12.73
CA ILE A 15 -3.64 8.70 -11.69
C ILE A 15 -2.25 8.30 -12.20
N TYR A 16 -2.10 7.09 -12.76
CA TYR A 16 -0.82 6.63 -13.28
C TYR A 16 -0.29 7.53 -14.40
N ASN A 17 -1.17 7.96 -15.30
CA ASN A 17 -0.81 8.88 -16.37
C ASN A 17 -0.37 10.25 -15.83
N GLN A 18 -1.08 10.80 -14.84
CA GLN A 18 -0.68 12.07 -14.19
C GLN A 18 0.69 11.97 -13.54
N VAL A 19 0.94 10.90 -12.77
CA VAL A 19 2.25 10.67 -12.15
C VAL A 19 3.37 10.53 -13.20
N LEU A 20 3.09 9.85 -14.31
CA LEU A 20 4.03 9.75 -15.43
C LEU A 20 4.35 11.12 -16.04
N GLN A 21 3.33 11.95 -16.28
CA GLN A 21 3.52 13.29 -16.83
C GLN A 21 4.36 14.18 -15.90
N ILE A 22 4.11 14.11 -14.59
CA ILE A 22 4.92 14.84 -13.60
C ILE A 22 6.38 14.38 -13.67
N ALA A 23 6.64 13.06 -13.69
CA ALA A 23 8.00 12.54 -13.77
C ALA A 23 8.73 12.94 -15.06
N ILE A 24 8.01 13.01 -16.19
CA ILE A 24 8.55 13.51 -17.47
C ILE A 24 8.87 15.01 -17.36
N ALA A 25 7.95 15.81 -16.83
CA ALA A 25 8.10 17.25 -16.70
C ALA A 25 9.26 17.65 -15.78
N GLU A 26 9.49 16.88 -14.71
CA GLU A 26 10.61 17.09 -13.78
C GLU A 26 11.96 16.55 -14.30
N GLY A 27 12.05 16.13 -15.56
CA GLY A 27 13.32 15.79 -16.21
C GLY A 27 13.94 14.47 -15.74
N ASN A 28 13.12 13.43 -15.55
CA ASN A 28 13.50 12.15 -14.94
C ASN A 28 13.87 12.25 -13.44
N ALA A 29 13.48 13.33 -12.76
CA ALA A 29 13.42 13.31 -11.31
C ALA A 29 12.53 12.13 -10.88
N LYS A 30 13.06 11.35 -9.94
CA LYS A 30 12.67 9.96 -9.67
C LYS A 30 11.15 9.79 -9.59
N VAL A 31 10.60 8.95 -10.47
CA VAL A 31 9.20 8.48 -10.38
C VAL A 31 8.89 8.07 -8.94
N PRO A 32 7.77 8.56 -8.35
CA PRO A 32 7.38 8.18 -7.01
C PRO A 32 7.32 6.66 -6.84
N LYS A 33 7.81 6.14 -5.71
CA LYS A 33 7.78 4.68 -5.46
C LYS A 33 6.39 4.17 -5.08
N ARG A 34 5.54 5.04 -4.54
CA ARG A 34 4.23 4.70 -3.98
C ARG A 34 3.23 5.82 -4.24
N ILE A 35 1.98 5.45 -4.44
CA ILE A 35 0.81 6.34 -4.47
C ILE A 35 -0.09 5.93 -3.30
N PHE A 36 -0.45 6.87 -2.44
CA PHE A 36 -1.38 6.62 -1.34
C PHE A 36 -2.80 7.00 -1.76
N VAL A 37 -3.75 6.07 -1.55
CA VAL A 37 -5.17 6.29 -1.83
C VAL A 37 -5.94 6.04 -0.56
N PHE A 38 -6.47 7.11 0.04
CA PHE A 38 -7.32 7.02 1.22
C PHE A 38 -8.79 6.96 0.78
N THR A 39 -9.54 6.01 1.33
CA THR A 39 -10.94 5.80 0.95
C THR A 39 -11.75 5.22 2.10
N TYR A 40 -13.07 5.23 1.95
CA TYR A 40 -14.02 4.51 2.82
C TYR A 40 -14.64 3.30 2.11
N ARG A 41 -14.13 2.93 0.92
CA ARG A 41 -14.65 1.84 0.08
C ARG A 41 -13.62 0.75 -0.12
N ASP A 42 -14.09 -0.48 -0.28
CA ASP A 42 -13.23 -1.59 -0.69
C ASP A 42 -12.66 -1.38 -2.09
N PHE A 43 -11.49 -1.96 -2.35
CA PHE A 43 -10.68 -1.71 -3.54
C PHE A 43 -11.45 -1.92 -4.84
N GLU A 44 -12.17 -3.03 -4.94
CA GLU A 44 -12.94 -3.42 -6.11
C GLU A 44 -14.09 -2.44 -6.39
N LYS A 45 -14.76 -1.96 -5.33
CA LYS A 45 -15.87 -1.00 -5.43
C LYS A 45 -15.39 0.43 -5.73
N ALA A 46 -14.23 0.78 -5.22
CA ALA A 46 -13.59 2.06 -5.45
C ALA A 46 -12.97 2.15 -6.85
N SER A 47 -12.67 1.03 -7.49
CA SER A 47 -12.11 1.02 -8.85
C SER A 47 -13.18 1.45 -9.87
N LYS A 48 -12.91 2.53 -10.61
CA LYS A 48 -13.82 2.98 -11.68
C LYS A 48 -13.82 2.03 -12.88
N ASN A 49 -12.64 1.53 -13.22
CA ASN A 49 -12.41 0.65 -14.37
C ASN A 49 -11.82 -0.69 -13.91
N ASN A 50 -11.51 -1.57 -14.87
CA ASN A 50 -10.78 -2.79 -14.60
C ASN A 50 -9.31 -2.47 -14.22
N TRP A 51 -9.01 -2.54 -12.92
CA TRP A 51 -7.68 -2.21 -12.39
C TRP A 51 -6.54 -3.05 -12.99
N VAL A 52 -6.80 -4.29 -13.43
CA VAL A 52 -5.79 -5.14 -14.08
C VAL A 52 -5.38 -4.54 -15.43
N ARG A 53 -6.37 -4.08 -16.20
CA ARG A 53 -6.14 -3.42 -17.49
C ARG A 53 -5.43 -2.09 -17.29
N ASP A 54 -5.91 -1.27 -16.37
CA ASP A 54 -5.31 0.02 -16.02
C ASP A 54 -3.83 -0.13 -15.65
N PHE A 55 -3.49 -1.12 -14.83
CA PHE A 55 -2.11 -1.37 -14.42
C PHE A 55 -1.21 -1.82 -15.60
N LYS A 56 -1.70 -2.72 -16.45
CA LYS A 56 -0.94 -3.20 -17.62
C LYS A 56 -0.67 -2.06 -18.60
N GLU A 57 -1.67 -1.24 -18.87
CA GLU A 57 -1.54 -0.08 -19.75
C GLU A 57 -0.57 0.96 -19.16
N ALA A 58 -0.66 1.23 -17.86
CA ALA A 58 0.29 2.09 -17.16
C ALA A 58 1.72 1.54 -17.30
N LEU A 59 1.93 0.24 -17.05
CA LEU A 59 3.26 -0.37 -17.16
C LEU A 59 3.86 -0.22 -18.56
N ASP A 60 3.07 -0.42 -19.61
CA ASP A 60 3.52 -0.22 -20.99
C ASP A 60 3.85 1.24 -21.28
N ASN A 61 3.02 2.17 -20.82
CA ASN A 61 3.26 3.61 -21.01
C ASN A 61 4.51 4.09 -20.29
N TYR A 62 4.77 3.60 -19.07
CA TYR A 62 5.98 3.89 -18.30
C TYR A 62 7.21 3.34 -19.03
N ARG A 63 7.16 2.09 -19.51
CA ARG A 63 8.28 1.45 -20.23
C ARG A 63 8.66 2.19 -21.51
N LYS A 64 7.67 2.65 -22.29
CA LYS A 64 7.90 3.47 -23.50
C LYS A 64 8.65 4.77 -23.21
N ARG A 65 8.62 5.25 -21.96
CA ARG A 65 9.29 6.47 -21.50
C ARG A 65 10.59 6.19 -20.75
N GLY A 66 11.05 4.94 -20.70
CA GLY A 66 12.28 4.54 -20.01
C GLY A 66 12.09 4.17 -18.53
N TYR A 67 10.85 4.11 -18.04
CA TYR A 67 10.55 3.73 -16.65
C TYR A 67 10.12 2.26 -16.57
N PHE A 68 10.88 1.44 -15.85
CA PHE A 68 10.62 0.01 -15.77
C PHE A 68 9.60 -0.41 -14.70
N ASN A 69 9.24 0.51 -13.81
CA ASN A 69 8.30 0.26 -12.72
C ASN A 69 7.23 1.35 -12.67
N VAL A 70 6.01 0.93 -12.32
CA VAL A 70 4.89 1.80 -11.96
C VAL A 70 4.89 1.96 -10.42
N PRO A 71 4.52 3.13 -9.87
CA PRO A 71 4.39 3.29 -8.43
C PRO A 71 3.42 2.27 -7.82
N ASN A 72 3.79 1.68 -6.68
CA ASN A 72 2.90 0.77 -5.97
C ASN A 72 1.74 1.53 -5.34
N LEU A 73 0.52 1.01 -5.45
CA LEU A 73 -0.62 1.54 -4.72
C LEU A 73 -0.54 1.14 -3.24
N MET A 74 -0.69 2.13 -2.36
CA MET A 74 -0.96 1.93 -0.94
C MET A 74 -2.42 2.33 -0.74
N PHE A 75 -3.32 1.36 -0.93
CA PHE A 75 -4.75 1.58 -0.93
C PHE A 75 -5.30 1.37 0.48
N TRP A 76 -5.77 2.43 1.13
CA TRP A 76 -6.12 2.41 2.55
C TRP A 76 -7.63 2.68 2.75
N ASN A 77 -8.36 1.61 3.08
CA ASN A 77 -9.76 1.70 3.48
C ASN A 77 -9.89 2.02 4.98
N LEU A 78 -10.37 3.22 5.29
CA LEU A 78 -10.51 3.76 6.64
C LEU A 78 -11.79 3.31 7.35
N ASN A 79 -12.74 2.66 6.64
CA ASN A 79 -14.06 2.31 7.17
C ASN A 79 -14.16 0.91 7.78
N ASN A 80 -13.16 0.06 7.54
CA ASN A 80 -13.16 -1.33 8.02
C ASN A 80 -12.31 -1.46 9.30
N PRO A 81 -12.46 -2.52 10.10
CA PRO A 81 -11.54 -2.80 11.19
C PRO A 81 -10.09 -2.94 10.73
N ILE A 82 -9.14 -2.72 11.65
CA ILE A 82 -7.71 -2.96 11.40
C ILE A 82 -7.49 -4.44 11.09
N ALA A 83 -6.89 -4.73 9.94
CA ALA A 83 -6.58 -6.10 9.51
C ALA A 83 -5.13 -6.23 9.04
N LYS A 84 -4.73 -7.44 8.66
CA LYS A 84 -3.41 -7.67 8.07
C LYS A 84 -3.33 -7.01 6.67
N PRO A 85 -2.19 -6.45 6.27
CA PRO A 85 -2.03 -5.90 4.92
C PRO A 85 -2.14 -7.00 3.88
N GLU A 86 -2.82 -6.71 2.77
CA GLU A 86 -3.05 -7.68 1.68
C GLU A 86 -2.43 -7.19 0.38
N GLU A 87 -1.86 -8.09 -0.43
CA GLU A 87 -1.46 -7.74 -1.81
C GLU A 87 -2.72 -7.54 -2.67
N ILE A 88 -2.79 -6.45 -3.44
CA ILE A 88 -3.91 -6.21 -4.37
C ILE A 88 -3.92 -7.27 -5.48
N GLY A 89 -2.74 -7.54 -6.04
CA GLY A 89 -2.54 -8.54 -7.08
C GLY A 89 -1.26 -8.33 -7.88
N ARG A 90 -1.00 -9.28 -8.77
CA ARG A 90 0.21 -9.35 -9.61
C ARG A 90 -0.11 -9.75 -11.05
N PRO A 91 -0.74 -8.86 -11.83
CA PRO A 91 -1.20 -9.17 -13.18
C PRO A 91 -0.06 -9.36 -14.20
N VAL A 92 1.16 -8.94 -13.86
CA VAL A 92 2.38 -9.14 -14.65
C VAL A 92 3.46 -9.70 -13.73
N LYS A 93 4.20 -10.73 -14.19
CA LYS A 93 5.25 -11.39 -13.40
C LYS A 93 6.23 -10.34 -12.86
N ASN A 94 6.58 -10.45 -11.58
CA ASN A 94 7.45 -9.53 -10.85
C ASN A 94 6.95 -8.08 -10.70
N HIS A 95 5.72 -7.76 -11.09
CA HIS A 95 5.14 -6.42 -10.95
C HIS A 95 3.89 -6.48 -10.08
N LYS A 96 4.07 -6.21 -8.78
CA LYS A 96 2.96 -6.07 -7.84
C LYS A 96 2.22 -4.75 -8.09
N VAL A 97 0.90 -4.75 -7.97
CA VAL A 97 0.11 -3.52 -8.08
C VAL A 97 0.26 -2.67 -6.84
N GLY A 98 0.26 -3.30 -5.67
CA GLY A 98 0.26 -2.59 -4.40
C GLY A 98 -0.27 -3.42 -3.24
N THR A 99 -0.57 -2.72 -2.15
CA THR A 99 -1.03 -3.29 -0.88
C THR A 99 -2.32 -2.60 -0.45
N LYS A 100 -3.29 -3.39 0.01
CA LYS A 100 -4.49 -2.93 0.71
C LYS A 100 -4.20 -2.85 2.21
N LEU A 101 -4.61 -1.74 2.81
CA LEU A 101 -4.62 -1.50 4.25
C LEU A 101 -6.06 -1.25 4.68
N THR A 102 -6.45 -1.74 5.85
CA THR A 102 -7.76 -1.47 6.43
C THR A 102 -7.62 -0.96 7.86
N GLY A 103 -8.59 -0.15 8.31
CA GLY A 103 -8.61 0.40 9.66
C GLY A 103 -7.95 1.75 9.79
N PHE A 104 -8.47 2.57 10.70
CA PHE A 104 -7.95 3.89 10.99
C PHE A 104 -7.56 3.99 12.46
N SER A 105 -6.41 4.61 12.75
CA SER A 105 -6.10 5.11 14.08
C SER A 105 -5.24 6.36 13.96
N ASN A 106 -5.41 7.30 14.90
CA ASN A 106 -4.61 8.54 14.96
C ASN A 106 -3.10 8.23 15.05
N ASN A 107 -2.75 7.15 15.76
CA ASN A 107 -1.36 6.69 15.86
C ASN A 107 -0.83 6.24 14.49
N LEU A 108 -1.59 5.43 13.74
CA LEU A 108 -1.18 4.98 12.39
C LEU A 108 -1.04 6.15 11.42
N LEU A 109 -1.96 7.11 11.45
CA LEU A 109 -1.85 8.32 10.63
C LEU A 109 -0.63 9.15 11.02
N SER A 110 -0.35 9.27 12.32
CA SER A 110 0.85 10.00 12.78
C SER A 110 2.15 9.33 12.33
N LEU A 111 2.22 8.00 12.38
CA LEU A 111 3.37 7.23 11.90
C LEU A 111 3.55 7.38 10.38
N PHE A 112 2.45 7.41 9.64
CA PHE A 112 2.46 7.67 8.20
C PHE A 112 3.04 9.06 7.89
N VAL A 113 2.54 10.11 8.56
CA VAL A 113 2.97 11.50 8.34
C VAL A 113 4.44 11.70 8.73
N LYS A 114 4.89 11.02 9.79
CA LYS A 114 6.30 11.05 10.24
C LYS A 114 7.24 10.24 9.35
N GLY A 115 6.72 9.49 8.37
CA GLY A 115 7.53 8.69 7.44
C GLY A 115 8.07 7.39 8.04
N GLU A 116 7.54 6.93 9.17
CA GLU A 116 8.04 5.78 9.94
C GLU A 116 7.49 4.42 9.45
N ILE A 117 6.69 4.40 8.38
CA ILE A 117 6.10 3.17 7.82
C ILE A 117 7.11 2.46 6.90
N ASP A 118 8.10 1.80 7.52
CA ASP A 118 8.77 0.63 6.94
C ASP A 118 7.90 -0.62 7.22
N SER A 119 7.83 -1.55 6.26
CA SER A 119 6.92 -2.70 6.32
C SER A 119 7.18 -3.67 7.48
N ARG A 120 8.32 -3.51 8.19
CA ARG A 120 8.70 -4.28 9.38
C ARG A 120 7.99 -3.82 10.65
N THR A 121 7.54 -2.57 10.71
CA THR A 121 6.99 -1.94 11.92
C THR A 121 5.54 -2.34 12.19
N TYR A 122 4.79 -2.73 11.16
CA TYR A 122 3.38 -3.12 11.27
C TYR A 122 3.17 -4.41 12.09
N ALA A 123 4.05 -5.41 11.93
CA ALA A 123 3.93 -6.67 12.66
C ALA A 123 4.38 -6.56 14.12
N GLY A 124 5.40 -5.72 14.40
CA GLY A 124 5.94 -5.53 15.75
C GLY A 124 5.01 -4.73 16.67
N GLN A 125 4.25 -3.76 16.14
CA GLN A 125 3.43 -2.87 16.98
C GLN A 125 2.04 -3.41 17.32
N VAL A 126 1.54 -4.43 16.61
CA VAL A 126 0.34 -5.18 17.08
C VAL A 126 0.68 -6.06 18.29
N HIS A 127 1.96 -6.46 18.46
CA HIS A 127 2.45 -7.12 19.68
C HIS A 127 2.78 -6.14 20.81
N GLY A 128 3.08 -4.87 20.51
CA GLY A 128 3.44 -3.89 21.55
C GLY A 128 2.27 -3.40 22.41
N ALA A 129 1.02 -3.58 21.96
CA ALA A 129 -0.17 -3.13 22.70
C ALA A 129 -0.64 -4.12 23.78
N PHE A 130 -0.07 -5.32 23.85
CA PHE A 130 -0.42 -6.33 24.86
C PHE A 130 0.83 -7.04 25.38
N GLY A 131 1.34 -6.58 26.52
CA GLY A 131 2.20 -7.36 27.43
C GLY A 131 3.62 -7.63 26.93
N GLY A 132 4.60 -7.00 27.58
CA GLY A 132 6.01 -7.06 27.18
C GLY A 132 6.63 -8.46 27.22
N ILE A 133 7.69 -8.63 26.42
CA ILE A 133 8.84 -9.51 26.62
C ILE A 133 9.94 -9.04 25.66
N ASP A 134 11.20 -9.13 26.12
CA ASP A 134 12.43 -8.75 25.43
C ASP A 134 12.77 -9.74 24.30
N VAL A 135 12.70 -9.29 23.03
CA VAL A 135 12.89 -10.12 21.82
C VAL A 135 14.18 -9.75 21.06
N LEU A 136 15.07 -8.93 21.64
CA LEU A 136 16.36 -8.64 20.98
C LEU A 136 17.30 -9.86 20.99
N SER A 137 17.11 -10.79 21.93
CA SER A 137 17.95 -11.98 22.11
C SER A 137 17.60 -13.16 21.19
N GLY A 138 16.48 -13.11 20.45
CA GLY A 138 15.95 -14.24 19.67
C GLY A 138 16.21 -14.19 18.15
N LEU A 139 16.75 -13.09 17.62
CA LEU A 139 16.86 -12.84 16.17
C LEU A 139 17.88 -13.72 15.43
N ARG A 140 18.59 -14.65 16.11
CA ARG A 140 19.64 -15.46 15.49
C ARG A 140 19.23 -16.85 15.04
N LEU A 141 18.10 -17.40 15.44
CA LEU A 141 17.74 -18.76 15.05
C LEU A 141 16.23 -18.85 14.79
N VAL A 142 15.89 -19.09 13.53
CA VAL A 142 14.53 -19.40 13.06
C VAL A 142 14.04 -20.68 13.76
N PRO A 143 12.79 -20.68 14.24
CA PRO A 143 11.90 -21.79 13.87
C PRO A 143 10.53 -21.33 13.34
N LYS A 144 9.93 -22.22 12.56
CA LYS A 144 8.72 -22.09 11.73
C LYS A 144 7.47 -21.65 12.52
N GLY A 145 6.64 -20.86 11.86
CA GLY A 145 5.38 -20.28 12.37
C GLY A 145 4.22 -21.25 12.63
N GLU A 146 4.49 -22.52 12.88
CA GLU A 146 3.44 -23.54 13.05
C GLU A 146 3.14 -23.89 14.52
N VAL A 147 3.88 -23.35 15.49
CA VAL A 147 3.71 -23.74 16.91
C VAL A 147 2.77 -22.82 17.71
N VAL A 148 2.50 -21.60 17.24
CA VAL A 148 1.81 -20.56 18.05
C VAL A 148 0.28 -20.61 17.95
N MET A 149 -0.30 -21.36 17.00
CA MET A 149 -1.76 -21.39 16.80
C MET A 149 -2.52 -22.31 17.78
N LYS A 150 -1.87 -22.94 18.76
CA LYS A 150 -2.52 -23.97 19.62
C LYS A 150 -3.29 -23.43 20.83
N TRP A 151 -3.38 -22.12 21.04
CA TRP A 151 -3.93 -21.54 22.29
C TRP A 151 -5.04 -20.50 22.07
N ALA A 152 -5.77 -20.60 20.96
CA ALA A 152 -6.87 -19.69 20.63
C ALA A 152 -8.27 -20.26 20.98
N VAL A 153 -8.44 -20.75 22.22
CA VAL A 153 -9.75 -20.79 22.91
C VAL A 153 -9.56 -20.16 24.28
#